data_AF-W3V2I7-F1
#
_entry.id   AF-W3V2I7-F1
#
_cell.length_a   1.000
_cell.length_b   1.000
_cell.length_c   1.000
_cell.angle_alpha   90.00
_cell.angle_beta   90.00
_cell.angle_gamma   90.00
#
_symmetry.space_group_name_H-M   'P 1'
#
loop_
_entity.id
_entity.type
_entity.pdbx_description
1 polymer ?
#
loop_
_entity_poly.entity_id
_entity_poly.type
_entity_poly.pdbx_seq_one_letter_code
_entity_poly.pdbx_strand_id
1 'polypeptide(L)'
;MAQLLIPPMGEGTTEVVITQLLKQVGDHVKRDEPVYEMETDKAAFTIESDVEGILEKWLAAENDIIPVGSPIAVIRAVGELAEPSPVSEELTPPPVSVEKVEAVPEVSAPPARIPPKTRQYAQEHQIKPHILNQLAEKYGTLLPSHIDDYLKHSETKLPENGHSKDDNIGFLSKDQQRFNRALRLNSGTVQPCWAGKPLSIELVDNAIRHLTENSGQQEWITPFQVITYAVSQALKKFPMLRSRLLDQERYHTYTDINLGIAFLDEKGDLSSLKVPGTQTMGFFEFRQHLNSVLDPDAERMPVDIDVPMMISYTGSDGATSAVPLIVPPSQSTLFIGAPHNKEMNLVLAFNHYLLNGVEAAEFLTEIAAEVRVLSGPQSVAHQMEGQSGKPVAGQLRTLLADFLNWDEDFTESMMQRTWADLGIDSLKAVKLAELMSVRFRRKLSPTLFWRYSSPHRLIEYLDVSRTEVAEKKHSLDDFINAVRCLDGEAALGLQRLIEGGKHG
;
A
#
# COMPACT_ATOMS: atom_id res chain seq x y z
N MET A 1 13.06 2.50 49.37
CA MET A 1 13.30 2.63 47.91
C MET A 1 12.00 2.35 47.18
N ALA A 2 11.59 3.19 46.22
CA ALA A 2 10.36 3.02 45.44
C ALA A 2 10.66 2.44 44.04
N GLN A 3 9.80 1.55 43.55
CA GLN A 3 9.82 1.10 42.16
C GLN A 3 8.75 1.87 41.39
N LEU A 4 9.15 2.55 40.31
CA LEU A 4 8.21 3.09 39.34
C LEU A 4 7.73 1.93 38.47
N LEU A 5 6.42 1.72 38.41
CA LEU A 5 5.78 0.66 37.61
C LEU A 5 5.17 1.24 36.33
N ILE A 6 4.93 0.38 35.35
CA ILE A 6 4.13 0.74 34.17
C ILE A 6 2.65 0.75 34.56
N PRO A 7 1.93 1.88 34.39
CA PRO A 7 0.52 2.00 34.77
C PRO A 7 -0.38 1.05 33.98
N PRO A 8 -1.55 0.67 34.53
CA PRO A 8 -2.51 -0.18 33.86
C PRO A 8 -3.13 0.54 32.65
N MET A 9 -2.85 0.03 31.46
CA MET A 9 -3.52 0.44 30.23
C MET A 9 -4.86 -0.28 30.10
N GLY A 10 -5.86 0.37 29.47
CA GLY A 10 -7.23 -0.14 29.37
C GLY A 10 -7.37 -1.49 28.64
N GLU A 11 -8.57 -2.10 28.72
CA GLU A 11 -8.85 -3.48 28.28
C GLU A 11 -8.16 -3.87 26.96
N GLY A 12 -7.16 -4.76 27.06
CA GLY A 12 -6.52 -5.44 25.93
C GLY A 12 -5.02 -5.23 25.76
N THR A 13 -4.42 -4.20 26.37
CA THR A 13 -2.98 -3.92 26.23
C THR A 13 -2.17 -4.63 27.32
N THR A 14 -1.33 -5.60 26.95
CA THR A 14 -0.49 -6.38 27.89
C THR A 14 0.97 -5.92 27.98
N GLU A 15 1.46 -5.22 26.95
CA GLU A 15 2.86 -4.81 26.78
C GLU A 15 2.91 -3.38 26.22
N VAL A 16 3.96 -2.64 26.55
CA VAL A 16 4.23 -1.29 26.05
C VAL A 16 5.70 -1.17 25.63
N VAL A 17 6.00 -0.22 24.74
CA VAL A 17 7.38 0.08 24.30
C VAL A 17 7.81 1.41 24.88
N ILE A 18 9.02 1.49 25.44
CA ILE A 18 9.57 2.76 25.94
C ILE A 18 10.16 3.54 24.76
N THR A 19 9.59 4.70 24.42
CA THR A 19 10.04 5.49 23.26
C THR A 19 11.19 6.43 23.60
N GLN A 20 11.16 7.05 24.78
CA GLN A 20 12.19 8.00 25.21
C GLN A 20 12.33 8.05 26.74
N LEU A 21 13.55 8.13 27.25
CA LEU A 21 13.85 8.38 28.66
C LEU A 21 14.14 9.87 28.89
N LEU A 22 13.24 10.58 29.57
CA LEU A 22 13.33 12.04 29.76
C LEU A 22 14.22 12.45 30.96
N LYS A 23 14.70 11.47 31.74
CA LYS A 23 15.52 11.68 32.95
C LYS A 23 16.74 10.75 32.96
N GLN A 24 17.88 11.26 33.41
CA GLN A 24 19.13 10.53 33.53
C GLN A 24 19.33 9.95 34.94
N VAL A 25 20.12 8.89 35.06
CA VAL A 25 20.44 8.29 36.37
C VAL A 25 21.24 9.31 37.21
N GLY A 26 20.72 9.63 38.40
CA GLY A 26 21.21 10.69 39.27
C GLY A 26 20.36 11.97 39.27
N ASP A 27 19.41 12.12 38.33
CA ASP A 27 18.52 13.28 38.31
C ASP A 27 17.51 13.27 39.47
N HIS A 28 17.16 14.47 39.92
CA HIS A 28 16.02 14.69 40.81
C HIS A 28 14.72 14.64 40.01
N VAL A 29 13.78 13.82 40.47
CA VAL A 29 12.44 13.65 39.91
C VAL A 29 11.44 14.14 40.96
N LYS A 30 10.57 15.06 40.57
CA LYS A 30 9.45 15.50 41.41
C LYS A 30 8.22 14.63 41.16
N ARG A 31 7.31 14.63 42.13
CA ARG A 31 5.96 14.13 41.92
C ARG A 31 5.26 14.95 40.83
N ASP A 32 4.47 14.28 40.00
CA ASP A 32 3.71 14.84 38.87
C ASP A 32 4.64 15.48 37.79
N GLU A 33 5.89 15.02 37.69
CA GLU A 33 6.86 15.44 36.66
C GLU A 33 7.07 14.33 35.61
N PRO A 34 7.09 14.63 34.29
CA PRO A 34 7.29 13.63 33.24
C PRO A 34 8.69 13.00 33.30
N VAL A 35 8.74 11.67 33.24
CA VAL A 35 9.97 10.87 33.46
C VAL A 35 10.38 10.07 32.22
N TYR A 36 9.40 9.54 31.47
CA TYR A 36 9.62 8.78 30.25
C TYR A 36 8.37 8.79 29.36
N GLU A 37 8.54 8.44 28.09
CA GLU A 37 7.46 8.24 27.14
C GLU A 37 7.34 6.75 26.77
N MET A 38 6.11 6.31 26.53
CA MET A 38 5.80 4.97 26.04
C MET A 38 4.81 4.99 24.88
N GLU A 39 4.78 3.92 24.10
CA GLU A 39 3.82 3.70 23.02
C GLU A 39 3.14 2.34 23.15
N THR A 40 1.84 2.32 22.84
CA THR A 40 1.00 1.11 22.73
C THR A 40 0.58 0.87 21.28
N ASP A 41 -0.19 -0.19 21.01
CA ASP A 41 -0.75 -0.46 19.68
C ASP A 41 -1.69 0.64 19.13
N LYS A 42 -2.08 1.62 19.96
CA LYS A 42 -3.12 2.61 19.67
C LYS A 42 -2.75 4.06 19.98
N ALA A 43 -1.81 4.31 20.89
CA ALA A 43 -1.44 5.68 21.30
C ALA A 43 -0.08 5.75 22.01
N ALA A 44 0.55 6.92 21.96
CA ALA A 44 1.69 7.28 22.79
C ALA A 44 1.24 8.01 24.08
N PHE A 45 1.99 7.82 25.16
CA PHE A 45 1.71 8.34 26.50
C PHE A 45 3.00 8.82 27.16
N THR A 46 3.02 10.06 27.62
CA THR A 46 4.04 10.57 28.54
C THR A 46 3.66 10.19 29.96
N ILE A 47 4.56 9.57 30.72
CA ILE A 47 4.31 9.14 32.11
C ILE A 47 5.00 10.06 33.11
N GLU A 48 4.21 10.54 34.06
CA GLU A 48 4.62 11.37 35.19
C GLU A 48 4.99 10.50 36.41
N SER A 49 5.76 11.05 37.35
CA SER A 49 6.20 10.31 38.54
C SER A 49 5.21 10.39 39.70
N ASP A 50 4.82 9.25 40.26
CA ASP A 50 4.02 9.20 41.49
C ASP A 50 4.80 9.58 42.76
N VAL A 51 6.14 9.68 42.68
CA VAL A 51 7.05 9.82 43.83
C VAL A 51 8.13 10.87 43.61
N GLU A 52 8.49 11.61 44.67
CA GLU A 52 9.62 12.55 44.66
C GLU A 52 10.90 11.85 45.17
N GLY A 53 12.01 11.99 44.44
CA GLY A 53 13.27 11.35 44.80
C GLY A 53 14.38 11.50 43.76
N ILE A 54 15.47 10.75 43.96
CA ILE A 54 16.58 10.65 43.02
C ILE A 54 16.45 9.37 42.20
N LEU A 55 16.53 9.47 40.88
CA LEU A 55 16.48 8.33 39.97
C LEU A 55 17.77 7.50 40.09
N GLU A 56 17.70 6.33 40.73
CA GLU A 56 18.87 5.53 41.09
C GLU A 56 19.30 4.57 39.98
N LYS A 57 18.34 4.01 39.24
CA LYS A 57 18.61 3.14 38.08
C LYS A 57 17.38 2.95 37.19
N TRP A 58 17.56 3.03 35.88
CA TRP A 58 16.64 2.48 34.89
C TRP A 58 16.79 0.95 34.78
N LEU A 59 15.66 0.23 34.83
CA LEU A 59 15.59 -1.23 34.65
C LEU A 59 15.32 -1.62 33.19
N ALA A 60 15.10 -0.63 32.31
CA ALA A 60 14.89 -0.77 30.89
C ALA A 60 15.61 0.33 30.11
N ALA A 61 15.87 0.08 28.83
CA ALA A 61 16.42 1.04 27.86
C ALA A 61 15.34 1.60 26.94
N GLU A 62 15.68 2.63 26.17
CA GLU A 62 14.85 3.08 25.05
C GLU A 62 14.69 1.96 24.02
N ASN A 63 13.47 1.77 23.54
CA ASN A 63 12.98 0.67 22.69
C ASN A 63 12.81 -0.70 23.37
N ASP A 64 12.96 -0.81 24.70
CA ASP A 64 12.60 -2.06 25.41
C ASP A 64 11.08 -2.26 25.46
N ILE A 65 10.66 -3.53 25.34
CA ILE A 65 9.27 -3.98 25.44
C ILE A 65 9.05 -4.52 26.84
N ILE A 66 8.07 -3.97 27.56
CA ILE A 66 7.88 -4.27 28.98
C ILE A 66 6.40 -4.60 29.25
N PRO A 67 6.07 -5.67 30.02
CA PRO A 67 4.70 -5.97 30.41
C PRO A 67 4.11 -4.88 31.32
N VAL A 68 2.83 -4.57 31.13
CA VAL A 68 2.06 -3.67 32.00
C VAL A 68 2.16 -4.14 33.46
N GLY A 69 2.41 -3.21 34.40
CA GLY A 69 2.64 -3.50 35.82
C GLY A 69 4.06 -3.92 36.20
N SER A 70 5.01 -4.02 35.26
CA SER A 70 6.41 -4.32 35.56
C SER A 70 7.19 -3.07 36.02
N PRO A 71 8.28 -3.23 36.79
CA PRO A 71 9.10 -2.10 37.24
C PRO A 71 10.03 -1.57 36.14
N ILE A 72 9.96 -0.27 35.86
CA ILE A 72 10.77 0.42 34.86
C ILE A 72 11.97 1.18 35.47
N ALA A 73 11.82 1.70 36.69
CA ALA A 73 12.88 2.46 37.37
C ALA A 73 12.87 2.23 38.89
N VAL A 74 14.03 2.42 39.51
CA VAL A 74 14.18 2.52 40.97
C VAL A 74 14.44 3.97 41.35
N ILE A 75 13.57 4.55 42.18
CA ILE A 75 13.68 5.91 42.69
C ILE A 75 13.96 5.86 44.20
N ARG A 76 15.00 6.57 44.62
CA ARG A 76 15.35 6.75 46.04
C ARG A 76 14.62 7.98 46.57
N ALA A 77 13.49 7.75 47.24
CA ALA A 77 12.74 8.80 47.93
C ALA A 77 13.61 9.52 48.96
N VAL A 78 13.50 10.85 49.03
CA VAL A 78 14.26 11.68 49.99
C VAL A 78 13.57 11.61 51.35
N GLY A 79 13.86 10.56 52.13
CA GLY A 79 13.35 10.43 53.49
C GLY A 79 13.20 8.99 54.00
N GLU A 80 14.27 8.19 53.99
CA GLU A 80 14.26 6.86 54.64
C GLU A 80 15.51 6.67 55.52
N LEU A 81 15.33 6.88 56.82
CA LEU A 81 16.21 6.42 57.90
C LEU A 81 15.39 5.46 58.78
N ALA A 82 15.75 4.17 58.74
CA ALA A 82 15.47 3.10 59.70
C ALA A 82 14.02 2.85 60.23
N GLU A 83 13.49 1.66 59.87
CA GLU A 83 12.70 0.65 60.65
C GLU A 83 12.05 0.98 62.04
N PRO A 84 11.02 0.20 62.50
CA PRO A 84 9.92 -0.46 61.77
C PRO A 84 8.53 -0.53 62.52
N SER A 85 7.46 -0.93 61.80
CA SER A 85 6.23 -1.62 62.29
C SER A 85 5.21 -0.81 63.18
N PRO A 86 4.01 -1.36 63.55
CA PRO A 86 2.81 -1.33 62.69
C PRO A 86 1.49 -0.92 63.42
N VAL A 87 0.47 -0.42 62.71
CA VAL A 87 -0.95 -0.45 63.18
C VAL A 87 -1.92 -0.67 62.02
N SER A 88 -2.93 -1.51 62.26
CA SER A 88 -4.09 -1.80 61.42
C SER A 88 -5.20 -0.77 61.63
N GLU A 89 -5.92 -0.37 60.58
CA GLU A 89 -7.37 -0.19 60.73
C GLU A 89 -8.16 -0.36 59.42
N GLU A 90 -9.42 -0.75 59.60
CA GLU A 90 -10.33 -1.36 58.65
C GLU A 90 -11.42 -0.36 58.24
N LEU A 91 -11.68 -0.18 56.94
CA LEU A 91 -12.92 0.45 56.46
C LEU A 91 -13.46 -0.26 55.22
N THR A 92 -14.69 -0.79 55.36
CA THR A 92 -15.48 -1.42 54.32
C THR A 92 -16.41 -0.41 53.62
N PRO A 93 -16.72 -0.64 52.33
CA PRO A 93 -17.97 -0.13 51.73
C PRO A 93 -19.03 -1.25 51.55
N PRO A 94 -20.32 -0.90 51.44
CA PRO A 94 -21.44 -1.84 51.54
C PRO A 94 -21.80 -2.56 50.23
N PRO A 95 -22.59 -3.66 50.28
CA PRO A 95 -23.02 -4.41 49.11
C PRO A 95 -24.24 -3.76 48.41
N VAL A 96 -24.32 -3.88 47.09
CA VAL A 96 -25.55 -3.67 46.32
C VAL A 96 -25.97 -4.99 45.66
N SER A 97 -27.26 -5.31 45.78
CA SER A 97 -27.85 -6.57 45.38
C SER A 97 -27.94 -6.74 43.85
N VAL A 98 -27.87 -7.99 43.39
CA VAL A 98 -28.04 -8.37 41.98
C VAL A 98 -29.45 -8.91 41.77
N GLU A 99 -30.21 -8.36 40.83
CA GLU A 99 -31.50 -8.92 40.42
C GLU A 99 -31.29 -10.00 39.34
N LYS A 100 -32.02 -11.13 39.48
CA LYS A 100 -31.82 -12.36 38.70
C LYS A 100 -32.85 -12.46 37.57
N VAL A 101 -32.39 -12.71 36.35
CA VAL A 101 -33.21 -13.27 35.26
C VAL A 101 -32.62 -14.61 34.84
N GLU A 102 -33.48 -15.60 34.59
CA GLU A 102 -33.14 -17.01 34.48
C GLU A 102 -33.55 -17.57 33.11
N ALA A 103 -32.53 -17.90 32.29
CA ALA A 103 -32.34 -19.15 31.50
C ALA A 103 -33.45 -19.63 30.53
N VAL A 104 -33.22 -20.47 29.51
CA VAL A 104 -32.15 -21.40 29.07
C VAL A 104 -32.32 -21.59 27.53
N PRO A 105 -31.47 -22.31 26.74
CA PRO A 105 -30.23 -23.05 27.06
C PRO A 105 -29.05 -22.62 26.11
N GLU A 106 -27.96 -23.35 25.80
CA GLU A 106 -27.52 -24.74 26.08
C GLU A 106 -25.96 -24.89 26.17
N VAL A 107 -25.38 -26.02 25.76
CA VAL A 107 -24.04 -26.55 26.13
C VAL A 107 -22.81 -25.81 25.56
N SER A 108 -21.95 -25.32 26.47
CA SER A 108 -20.50 -25.55 26.40
C SER A 108 -19.93 -25.71 27.82
N ALA A 109 -18.90 -26.54 27.98
CA ALA A 109 -18.36 -26.85 29.32
C ALA A 109 -17.70 -25.60 29.97
N PRO A 110 -17.78 -25.43 31.30
CA PRO A 110 -17.22 -24.25 31.96
C PRO A 110 -15.68 -24.23 31.85
N PRO A 111 -15.06 -23.06 31.62
CA PRO A 111 -13.60 -22.95 31.59
C PRO A 111 -13.01 -23.29 32.96
N ALA A 112 -11.86 -23.97 32.95
CA ALA A 112 -11.15 -24.38 34.15
C ALA A 112 -10.86 -23.18 35.06
N ARG A 113 -11.48 -23.16 36.26
CA ARG A 113 -11.51 -21.98 37.12
C ARG A 113 -10.45 -22.11 38.21
N ILE A 114 -9.41 -21.28 38.14
CA ILE A 114 -8.37 -21.18 39.18
C ILE A 114 -8.81 -20.12 40.20
N PRO A 115 -9.12 -20.48 41.45
CA PRO A 115 -9.46 -19.53 42.51
C PRO A 115 -8.26 -18.63 42.88
N PRO A 116 -8.47 -17.37 43.30
CA PRO A 116 -7.38 -16.44 43.63
C PRO A 116 -6.41 -16.99 44.68
N LYS A 117 -6.94 -17.63 45.74
CA LYS A 117 -6.11 -18.28 46.79
C LYS A 117 -5.20 -19.37 46.24
N THR A 118 -5.68 -20.17 45.29
CA THR A 118 -4.88 -21.21 44.64
C THR A 118 -3.80 -20.62 43.73
N ARG A 119 -4.10 -19.51 43.04
CA ARG A 119 -3.12 -18.79 42.21
C ARG A 119 -2.02 -18.15 43.04
N GLN A 120 -2.36 -17.56 44.20
CA GLN A 120 -1.39 -17.03 45.15
C GLN A 120 -0.50 -18.14 45.72
N TYR A 121 -1.09 -19.24 46.20
CA TYR A 121 -0.36 -20.39 46.72
C TYR A 121 0.60 -21.00 45.68
N ALA A 122 0.18 -21.07 44.41
CA ALA A 122 1.03 -21.48 43.31
C ALA A 122 2.23 -20.55 43.07
N GLN A 123 2.07 -19.23 43.24
CA GLN A 123 3.14 -18.25 43.11
C GLN A 123 4.14 -18.35 44.27
N GLU A 124 3.65 -18.53 45.51
CA GLU A 124 4.47 -18.75 46.70
C GLU A 124 5.35 -20.02 46.55
N HIS A 125 4.81 -21.08 45.92
CA HIS A 125 5.52 -22.31 45.58
C HIS A 125 6.18 -22.31 44.19
N GLN A 126 6.32 -21.15 43.53
CA GLN A 126 7.02 -20.94 42.24
C GLN A 126 6.53 -21.82 41.06
N ILE A 127 5.26 -22.26 41.08
CA ILE A 127 4.70 -23.10 40.02
C ILE A 127 4.45 -22.26 38.76
N LYS A 128 5.09 -22.67 37.66
CA LYS A 128 5.02 -21.96 36.37
C LYS A 128 3.57 -21.95 35.83
N PRO A 129 3.12 -20.85 35.19
CA PRO A 129 1.72 -20.71 34.73
C PRO A 129 1.19 -21.86 33.86
N HIS A 130 2.01 -22.46 33.00
CA HIS A 130 1.57 -23.57 32.15
C HIS A 130 1.21 -24.85 32.94
N ILE A 131 1.95 -25.16 34.01
CA ILE A 131 1.63 -26.29 34.91
C ILE A 131 0.33 -26.00 35.65
N LEU A 132 0.12 -24.75 36.08
CA LEU A 132 -1.09 -24.34 36.76
C LEU A 132 -2.33 -24.52 35.89
N ASN A 133 -2.23 -24.21 34.59
CA ASN A 133 -3.30 -24.42 33.62
C ASN A 133 -3.54 -25.91 33.35
N GLN A 134 -2.49 -26.72 33.15
CA GLN A 134 -2.62 -28.18 32.98
C GLN A 134 -3.28 -28.87 34.19
N LEU A 135 -2.94 -28.44 35.42
CA LEU A 135 -3.60 -28.93 36.62
C LEU A 135 -5.06 -28.46 36.69
N ALA A 136 -5.35 -27.22 36.30
CA ALA A 136 -6.72 -26.70 36.25
C ALA A 136 -7.60 -27.47 35.25
N GLU A 137 -7.08 -27.80 34.06
CA GLU A 137 -7.77 -28.65 33.07
C GLU A 137 -8.03 -30.06 33.61
N LYS A 138 -7.06 -30.66 34.32
CA LYS A 138 -7.18 -32.01 34.88
C LYS A 138 -8.22 -32.12 36.02
N TYR A 139 -8.34 -31.09 36.86
CA TYR A 139 -9.18 -31.12 38.07
C TYR A 139 -10.43 -30.22 37.97
N GLY A 140 -10.59 -29.44 36.90
CA GLY A 140 -11.70 -28.51 36.65
C GLY A 140 -11.70 -27.25 37.53
N THR A 141 -11.68 -27.43 38.85
CA THR A 141 -11.45 -26.37 39.83
C THR A 141 -10.20 -26.69 40.64
N LEU A 142 -9.20 -25.82 40.58
CA LEU A 142 -7.91 -26.07 41.21
C LEU A 142 -7.92 -25.64 42.70
N LEU A 143 -7.60 -26.55 43.61
CA LEU A 143 -7.50 -26.30 45.05
C LEU A 143 -6.01 -26.34 45.49
N PRO A 144 -5.64 -25.68 46.61
CA PRO A 144 -4.28 -25.75 47.14
C PRO A 144 -3.79 -27.18 47.40
N SER A 145 -4.67 -28.10 47.81
CA SER A 145 -4.34 -29.52 47.97
C SER A 145 -3.86 -30.20 46.68
N HIS A 146 -4.33 -29.76 45.51
CA HIS A 146 -3.86 -30.29 44.21
C HIS A 146 -2.45 -29.79 43.87
N ILE A 147 -2.04 -28.64 44.44
CA ILE A 147 -0.66 -28.14 44.38
C ILE A 147 0.23 -28.95 45.34
N ASP A 148 -0.23 -29.22 46.57
CA ASP A 148 0.49 -30.08 47.51
C ASP A 148 0.74 -31.48 46.95
N ASP A 149 -0.27 -32.07 46.31
CA ASP A 149 -0.16 -33.38 45.67
C ASP A 149 0.79 -33.34 44.47
N TYR A 150 0.80 -32.26 43.68
CA TYR A 150 1.81 -32.07 42.64
C TYR A 150 3.23 -32.00 43.21
N LEU A 151 3.43 -31.18 44.26
CA LEU A 151 4.74 -30.99 44.91
C LEU A 151 5.26 -32.31 45.49
N LYS A 152 4.44 -33.07 46.23
CA LYS A 152 4.81 -34.39 46.80
C LYS A 152 5.25 -35.42 45.75
N HIS A 153 4.66 -35.39 44.56
CA HIS A 153 5.05 -36.32 43.49
C HIS A 153 6.22 -35.80 42.64
N SER A 154 6.48 -34.48 42.66
CA SER A 154 7.53 -33.82 41.85
C SER A 154 8.97 -34.10 42.29
N GLU A 155 9.21 -34.52 43.55
CA GLU A 155 10.55 -34.92 44.01
C GLU A 155 11.04 -36.23 43.35
N THR A 156 10.14 -36.99 42.72
CA THR A 156 10.46 -38.23 42.00
C THR A 156 11.00 -37.94 40.60
N LYS A 157 12.27 -37.52 40.53
CA LYS A 157 13.06 -37.33 39.29
C LYS A 157 12.34 -36.57 38.17
N LEU A 158 12.69 -35.29 38.01
CA LEU A 158 12.60 -34.59 36.73
C LEU A 158 13.02 -35.54 35.58
N PRO A 159 12.14 -35.88 34.63
CA PRO A 159 12.61 -36.45 33.38
C PRO A 159 13.51 -35.39 32.75
N GLU A 160 14.71 -35.80 32.31
CA GLU A 160 15.49 -34.98 31.38
C GLU A 160 14.55 -34.59 30.24
N ASN A 161 14.57 -33.31 29.84
CA ASN A 161 13.56 -32.74 28.94
C ASN A 161 13.49 -33.49 27.61
N GLY A 162 12.63 -34.51 27.58
CA GLY A 162 12.04 -35.13 26.41
C GLY A 162 11.05 -34.18 25.76
N HIS A 163 11.44 -32.92 25.56
CA HIS A 163 11.12 -32.29 24.31
C HIS A 163 11.73 -33.21 23.26
N SER A 164 10.90 -33.91 22.49
CA SER A 164 11.26 -34.06 21.09
C SER A 164 11.54 -32.64 20.63
N LYS A 165 12.82 -32.33 20.35
CA LYS A 165 13.07 -31.32 19.34
C LYS A 165 12.33 -31.85 18.13
N ASP A 166 11.20 -31.24 17.83
CA ASP A 166 10.67 -31.34 16.49
C ASP A 166 11.68 -30.55 15.67
N ASP A 167 12.69 -31.24 15.13
CA ASP A 167 13.86 -30.64 14.47
C ASP A 167 13.45 -29.82 13.22
N ASN A 168 12.16 -29.83 12.88
CA ASN A 168 11.50 -29.02 11.86
C ASN A 168 11.09 -27.61 12.35
N ILE A 169 11.16 -27.30 13.65
CA ILE A 169 10.83 -25.95 14.18
C ILE A 169 12.03 -25.02 14.05
N GLY A 170 12.09 -24.30 12.92
CA GLY A 170 13.04 -23.22 12.68
C GLY A 170 12.59 -21.86 13.22
N PHE A 171 13.55 -20.95 13.46
CA PHE A 171 13.29 -19.54 13.76
C PHE A 171 13.63 -18.66 12.54
N LEU A 172 12.85 -17.60 12.31
CA LEU A 172 13.17 -16.60 11.29
C LEU A 172 14.45 -15.83 11.63
N SER A 173 15.20 -15.38 10.62
CA SER A 173 16.36 -14.49 10.81
C SER A 173 15.95 -13.20 11.55
N LYS A 174 16.86 -12.58 12.31
CA LYS A 174 16.56 -11.34 13.05
C LYS A 174 16.10 -10.23 12.11
N ASP A 175 16.64 -10.19 10.90
CA ASP A 175 16.32 -9.17 9.91
C ASP A 175 14.97 -9.46 9.22
N GLN A 176 14.62 -10.73 8.94
CA GLN A 176 13.26 -11.10 8.54
C GLN A 176 12.22 -10.78 9.62
N GLN A 177 12.56 -10.94 10.92
CA GLN A 177 11.67 -10.55 12.02
C GLN A 177 11.46 -9.02 12.09
N ARG A 178 12.51 -8.23 11.85
CA ARG A 178 12.43 -6.76 11.75
C ARG A 178 11.57 -6.33 10.56
N PHE A 179 11.80 -6.91 9.38
CA PHE A 179 11.01 -6.67 8.17
C PHE A 179 9.52 -6.99 8.38
N ASN A 180 9.22 -8.16 8.95
CA ASN A 180 7.85 -8.57 9.28
C ASN A 180 7.17 -7.62 10.28
N ARG A 181 7.92 -7.02 11.21
CA ARG A 181 7.41 -6.00 12.14
C ARG A 181 7.09 -4.69 11.41
N ALA A 182 7.99 -4.22 10.54
CA ALA A 182 7.78 -3.01 9.73
C ALA A 182 6.54 -3.12 8.82
N LEU A 183 6.32 -4.27 8.17
CA LEU A 183 5.12 -4.53 7.39
C LEU A 183 3.84 -4.48 8.23
N ARG A 184 3.84 -5.07 9.45
CA ARG A 184 2.67 -5.06 10.34
C ARG A 184 2.31 -3.65 10.80
N LEU A 185 3.29 -2.87 11.25
CA LEU A 185 3.10 -1.49 11.74
C LEU A 185 2.47 -0.58 10.69
N ASN A 186 2.77 -0.78 9.40
CA ASN A 186 2.26 0.03 8.30
C ASN A 186 1.04 -0.58 7.58
N SER A 187 0.54 -1.74 8.01
CA SER A 187 -0.61 -2.39 7.38
C SER A 187 -1.90 -1.54 7.42
N GLY A 188 -2.00 -0.60 8.36
CA GLY A 188 -3.11 0.37 8.45
C GLY A 188 -2.90 1.68 7.69
N THR A 189 -1.67 1.99 7.25
CA THR A 189 -1.34 3.23 6.52
C THR A 189 -1.24 3.03 5.00
N VAL A 190 -1.26 1.78 4.54
CA VAL A 190 -1.16 1.40 3.13
C VAL A 190 -2.37 0.56 2.74
N GLN A 191 -3.19 1.06 1.82
CA GLN A 191 -4.21 0.27 1.13
C GLN A 191 -3.62 -0.23 -0.20
N PRO A 192 -3.08 -1.46 -0.28
CA PRO A 192 -2.40 -1.91 -1.49
C PRO A 192 -3.38 -2.09 -2.66
N CYS A 193 -3.00 -1.57 -3.82
CA CYS A 193 -3.57 -1.91 -5.12
C CYS A 193 -2.43 -2.12 -6.12
N TRP A 194 -2.75 -2.64 -7.31
CA TRP A 194 -1.74 -2.86 -8.35
C TRP A 194 -2.28 -2.63 -9.76
N ALA A 195 -1.39 -2.25 -10.67
CA ALA A 195 -1.62 -2.16 -12.10
C ALA A 195 -0.49 -2.89 -12.85
N GLY A 196 -0.82 -3.54 -13.97
CA GLY A 196 0.13 -4.26 -14.81
C GLY A 196 0.14 -3.73 -16.24
N LYS A 197 1.31 -3.67 -16.87
CA LYS A 197 1.45 -3.33 -18.29
C LYS A 197 2.62 -4.10 -18.94
N PRO A 198 2.44 -4.72 -20.11
CA PRO A 198 3.55 -5.26 -20.87
C PRO A 198 4.42 -4.14 -21.47
N LEU A 199 5.73 -4.34 -21.42
CA LEU A 199 6.75 -3.56 -22.12
C LEU A 199 7.38 -4.44 -23.21
N SER A 200 7.42 -3.97 -24.46
CA SER A 200 8.04 -4.72 -25.56
C SER A 200 9.55 -4.87 -25.32
N ILE A 201 10.07 -6.10 -25.42
CA ILE A 201 11.51 -6.40 -25.34
C ILE A 201 12.23 -5.70 -26.49
N GLU A 202 11.67 -5.74 -27.71
CA GLU A 202 12.26 -5.10 -28.88
C GLU A 202 12.47 -3.59 -28.69
N LEU A 203 11.55 -2.92 -27.96
CA LEU A 203 11.70 -1.51 -27.62
C LEU A 203 12.90 -1.26 -26.67
N VAL A 204 13.11 -2.16 -25.70
CA VAL A 204 14.25 -2.12 -24.78
C VAL A 204 15.56 -2.44 -25.50
N ASP A 205 15.58 -3.47 -26.36
CA ASP A 205 16.75 -3.86 -27.16
C ASP A 205 17.17 -2.75 -28.13
N ASN A 206 16.20 -2.05 -28.75
CA ASN A 206 16.47 -0.90 -29.61
C ASN A 206 17.05 0.28 -28.80
N ALA A 207 16.56 0.53 -27.58
CA ALA A 207 17.16 1.49 -26.65
C ALA A 207 18.61 1.12 -26.26
N ILE A 208 18.85 -0.14 -25.89
CA ILE A 208 20.20 -0.64 -25.57
C ILE A 208 21.14 -0.45 -26.77
N ARG A 209 20.70 -0.83 -27.98
CA ARG A 209 21.51 -0.70 -29.20
C ARG A 209 21.88 0.77 -29.48
N HIS A 210 20.87 1.64 -29.54
CA HIS A 210 21.06 3.07 -29.79
C HIS A 210 21.96 3.74 -28.73
N LEU A 211 21.81 3.39 -27.45
CA LEU A 211 22.67 3.91 -26.39
C LEU A 211 24.10 3.36 -26.48
N THR A 212 24.28 2.09 -26.86
CA THR A 212 25.60 1.48 -27.04
C THR A 212 26.35 2.13 -28.20
N GLU A 213 25.69 2.33 -29.34
CA GLU A 213 26.25 3.00 -30.53
C GLU A 213 26.70 4.44 -30.23
N ASN A 214 25.93 5.18 -29.41
CA ASN A 214 26.24 6.56 -29.04
C ASN A 214 27.23 6.72 -27.89
N SER A 215 27.52 5.66 -27.11
CA SER A 215 28.38 5.75 -25.93
C SER A 215 29.88 5.92 -26.25
N GLY A 216 30.32 5.44 -27.43
CA GLY A 216 31.74 5.33 -27.78
C GLY A 216 32.55 4.36 -26.90
N GLN A 217 31.93 3.64 -25.98
CA GLN A 217 32.59 2.76 -25.01
C GLN A 217 32.06 1.31 -25.13
N GLN A 218 32.93 0.32 -24.94
CA GLN A 218 32.57 -1.11 -24.96
C GLN A 218 31.93 -1.60 -23.64
N GLU A 219 31.25 -0.74 -22.88
CA GLU A 219 30.63 -1.16 -21.64
C GLU A 219 29.20 -1.65 -21.85
N TRP A 220 28.88 -2.80 -21.23
CA TRP A 220 27.56 -3.41 -21.33
C TRP A 220 26.48 -2.52 -20.69
N ILE A 221 25.37 -2.34 -21.41
CA ILE A 221 24.15 -1.66 -20.95
C ILE A 221 23.07 -2.72 -20.73
N THR A 222 22.43 -2.70 -19.56
CA THR A 222 21.42 -3.71 -19.19
C THR A 222 19.98 -3.19 -19.40
N PRO A 223 19.00 -4.10 -19.65
CA PRO A 223 17.58 -3.78 -19.59
C PRO A 223 17.19 -3.08 -18.28
N PHE A 224 17.76 -3.53 -17.16
CA PHE A 224 17.54 -2.94 -15.85
C PHE A 224 17.97 -1.47 -15.78
N GLN A 225 19.16 -1.11 -16.28
CA GLN A 225 19.61 0.29 -16.33
C GLN A 225 18.68 1.16 -17.19
N VAL A 226 18.26 0.67 -18.36
CA VAL A 226 17.34 1.37 -19.27
C VAL A 226 15.97 1.61 -18.64
N ILE A 227 15.36 0.57 -18.06
CA ILE A 227 14.03 0.68 -17.44
C ILE A 227 14.09 1.52 -16.16
N THR A 228 15.11 1.36 -15.31
CA THR A 228 15.27 2.14 -14.06
C THR A 228 15.49 3.62 -14.35
N TYR A 229 16.25 3.97 -15.39
CA TYR A 229 16.35 5.36 -15.85
C TYR A 229 14.99 5.89 -16.34
N ALA A 230 14.28 5.12 -17.18
CA ALA A 230 12.96 5.50 -17.68
C ALA A 230 11.94 5.72 -16.53
N VAL A 231 12.03 4.93 -15.45
CA VAL A 231 11.27 5.14 -14.20
C VAL A 231 11.62 6.47 -13.53
N SER A 232 12.91 6.80 -13.40
CA SER A 232 13.36 8.11 -12.87
C SER A 232 12.78 9.27 -13.69
N GLN A 233 12.84 9.19 -15.03
CA GLN A 233 12.31 10.24 -15.90
C GLN A 233 10.78 10.35 -15.81
N ALA A 234 10.07 9.22 -15.82
CA ALA A 234 8.62 9.18 -15.69
C ALA A 234 8.16 9.80 -14.36
N LEU A 235 8.79 9.45 -13.23
CA LEU A 235 8.42 9.94 -11.89
C LEU A 235 8.38 11.48 -11.75
N LYS A 236 9.13 12.21 -12.59
CA LYS A 236 9.04 13.69 -12.67
C LYS A 236 7.62 14.19 -12.93
N LYS A 237 6.85 13.44 -13.75
CA LYS A 237 5.49 13.77 -14.18
C LYS A 237 4.41 13.33 -13.17
N PHE A 238 4.74 12.46 -12.21
CA PHE A 238 3.79 11.84 -11.28
C PHE A 238 4.10 12.19 -9.81
N PRO A 239 3.67 13.37 -9.31
CA PRO A 239 3.98 13.81 -7.95
C PRO A 239 3.36 12.94 -6.85
N MET A 240 2.18 12.32 -7.08
CA MET A 240 1.56 11.43 -6.08
C MET A 240 2.39 10.16 -5.82
N LEU A 241 3.03 9.60 -6.85
CA LEU A 241 4.02 8.52 -6.71
C LEU A 241 5.30 8.96 -5.97
N ARG A 242 5.53 10.26 -5.83
CA ARG A 242 6.64 10.86 -5.06
C ARG A 242 6.18 11.46 -3.72
N SER A 243 5.01 11.07 -3.24
CA SER A 243 4.42 11.57 -2.01
C SER A 243 4.31 10.48 -0.96
N ARG A 244 4.34 10.85 0.33
CA ARG A 244 3.91 9.99 1.45
C ARG A 244 2.80 10.63 2.24
N LEU A 245 1.96 9.82 2.87
CA LEU A 245 1.03 10.30 3.90
C LEU A 245 1.82 10.80 5.12
N LEU A 246 1.32 11.90 5.69
CA LEU A 246 1.69 12.40 7.01
C LEU A 246 0.66 11.94 8.06
N ASP A 247 -0.61 11.90 7.65
CA ASP A 247 -1.77 11.43 8.40
C ASP A 247 -2.89 11.06 7.40
N GLN A 248 -4.15 11.01 7.85
CA GLN A 248 -5.32 10.66 7.02
C GLN A 248 -5.71 11.71 5.98
N GLU A 249 -5.29 12.98 6.14
CA GLU A 249 -5.71 14.10 5.29
C GLU A 249 -4.55 14.78 4.55
N ARG A 250 -3.32 14.65 5.06
CA ARG A 250 -2.14 15.38 4.57
C ARG A 250 -1.09 14.43 4.02
N TYR A 251 -0.44 14.87 2.94
CA TYR A 251 0.72 14.21 2.35
C TYR A 251 1.89 15.18 2.18
N HIS A 252 3.10 14.64 2.04
CA HIS A 252 4.31 15.38 1.69
C HIS A 252 4.86 14.85 0.37
N THR A 253 5.00 15.72 -0.63
CA THR A 253 5.62 15.41 -1.92
C THR A 253 7.09 15.80 -1.89
N TYR A 254 7.98 14.83 -2.11
CA TYR A 254 9.41 15.09 -2.22
C TYR A 254 9.74 15.81 -3.54
N THR A 255 10.80 16.62 -3.57
CA THR A 255 11.32 17.25 -4.80
C THR A 255 12.26 16.32 -5.54
N ASP A 256 13.21 15.75 -4.81
CA ASP A 256 14.21 14.82 -5.33
C ASP A 256 13.62 13.45 -5.60
N ILE A 257 14.19 12.75 -6.58
CA ILE A 257 13.80 11.40 -6.94
C ILE A 257 14.89 10.48 -6.41
N ASN A 258 14.60 9.81 -5.29
CA ASN A 258 15.44 8.75 -4.76
C ASN A 258 14.76 7.41 -5.07
N LEU A 259 15.45 6.51 -5.77
CA LEU A 259 14.92 5.19 -6.08
C LEU A 259 15.42 4.17 -5.05
N GLY A 260 14.52 3.32 -4.57
CA GLY A 260 14.90 2.15 -3.79
C GLY A 260 15.09 0.96 -4.71
N ILE A 261 16.16 0.18 -4.55
CA ILE A 261 16.38 -1.06 -5.30
C ILE A 261 16.36 -2.22 -4.32
N ALA A 262 15.47 -3.19 -4.57
CA ALA A 262 15.40 -4.44 -3.83
C ALA A 262 16.30 -5.51 -4.48
N PHE A 263 17.09 -6.21 -3.67
CA PHE A 263 18.01 -7.26 -4.10
C PHE A 263 18.15 -8.33 -3.02
N LEU A 264 18.66 -9.50 -3.39
CA LEU A 264 19.04 -10.55 -2.43
C LEU A 264 20.50 -10.36 -2.04
N ASP A 265 20.80 -10.40 -0.74
CA ASP A 265 22.18 -10.36 -0.26
C ASP A 265 22.86 -11.75 -0.31
N GLU A 266 24.13 -11.82 0.10
CA GLU A 266 24.93 -13.06 0.10
C GLU A 266 24.37 -14.17 1.00
N LYS A 267 23.48 -13.84 1.94
CA LYS A 267 22.82 -14.81 2.83
C LYS A 267 21.47 -15.26 2.27
N GLY A 268 21.00 -14.63 1.19
CA GLY A 268 19.65 -14.82 0.64
C GLY A 268 18.57 -14.05 1.39
N ASP A 269 18.92 -13.13 2.30
CA ASP A 269 17.95 -12.22 2.93
C ASP A 269 17.60 -11.08 1.95
N LEU A 270 16.34 -10.60 2.00
CA LEU A 270 15.89 -9.48 1.17
C LEU A 270 16.47 -8.16 1.70
N SER A 271 17.33 -7.53 0.90
CA SER A 271 17.96 -6.24 1.20
C SER A 271 17.50 -5.14 0.24
N SER A 272 17.79 -3.89 0.60
CA SER A 272 17.46 -2.72 -0.23
C SER A 272 18.51 -1.60 -0.16
N LEU A 273 18.62 -0.82 -1.24
CA LEU A 273 19.58 0.27 -1.43
C LEU A 273 18.87 1.54 -1.91
N LYS A 274 19.33 2.72 -1.46
CA LYS A 274 18.88 4.03 -1.95
C LYS A 274 19.81 4.55 -3.07
N VAL A 275 19.24 4.88 -4.23
CA VAL A 275 19.88 5.59 -5.34
C VAL A 275 19.37 7.04 -5.36
N PRO A 276 20.11 8.02 -4.82
CA PRO A 276 19.61 9.38 -4.63
C PRO A 276 19.65 10.27 -5.89
N GLY A 277 18.80 11.30 -5.92
CA GLY A 277 18.94 12.46 -6.81
C GLY A 277 18.87 12.18 -8.32
N THR A 278 18.12 11.16 -8.74
CA THR A 278 18.20 10.62 -10.11
C THR A 278 17.53 11.50 -11.17
N GLN A 279 16.91 12.61 -10.79
CA GLN A 279 16.08 13.44 -11.68
C GLN A 279 16.87 14.36 -12.62
N THR A 280 18.07 14.82 -12.25
CA THR A 280 18.86 15.73 -13.11
C THR A 280 19.81 14.99 -14.06
N MET A 281 20.11 13.73 -13.76
CA MET A 281 21.13 12.95 -14.45
C MET A 281 20.75 12.61 -15.89
N GLY A 282 21.73 12.67 -16.79
CA GLY A 282 21.62 12.04 -18.11
C GLY A 282 21.81 10.51 -18.02
N PHE A 283 21.46 9.76 -19.07
CA PHE A 283 21.50 8.28 -19.02
C PHE A 283 22.87 7.70 -18.58
N PHE A 284 23.97 8.19 -19.16
CA PHE A 284 25.31 7.66 -18.86
C PHE A 284 25.80 8.03 -17.46
N GLU A 285 25.48 9.23 -16.99
CA GLU A 285 25.74 9.69 -15.62
C GLU A 285 24.94 8.87 -14.60
N PHE A 286 23.63 8.69 -14.85
CA PHE A 286 22.76 7.83 -14.06
C PHE A 286 23.27 6.39 -14.01
N ARG A 287 23.72 5.84 -15.14
CA ARG A 287 24.31 4.49 -15.21
C ARG A 287 25.57 4.38 -14.34
N GLN A 288 26.48 5.35 -14.42
CA GLN A 288 27.69 5.37 -13.60
C GLN A 288 27.34 5.47 -12.11
N HIS A 289 26.40 6.34 -11.75
CA HIS A 289 25.91 6.49 -10.38
C HIS A 289 25.24 5.21 -9.86
N LEU A 290 24.33 4.62 -10.63
CA LEU A 290 23.66 3.36 -10.30
C LEU A 290 24.67 2.22 -10.09
N ASN A 291 25.66 2.08 -10.97
CA ASN A 291 26.72 1.09 -10.80
C ASN A 291 27.52 1.32 -9.50
N SER A 292 27.81 2.58 -9.15
CA SER A 292 28.52 2.90 -7.89
C SER A 292 27.70 2.60 -6.62
N VAL A 293 26.37 2.64 -6.68
CA VAL A 293 25.49 2.27 -5.56
C VAL A 293 25.28 0.76 -5.46
N LEU A 294 25.37 0.04 -6.58
CA LEU A 294 25.24 -1.43 -6.66
C LEU A 294 26.57 -2.17 -6.43
N ASP A 295 27.69 -1.46 -6.30
CA ASP A 295 28.99 -2.05 -6.00
C ASP A 295 28.95 -2.74 -4.62
N PRO A 296 29.31 -4.04 -4.52
CA PRO A 296 29.32 -4.76 -3.24
C PRO A 296 30.17 -4.09 -2.15
N ASP A 297 31.27 -3.42 -2.55
CA ASP A 297 32.23 -2.77 -1.66
C ASP A 297 31.83 -1.32 -1.29
N ALA A 298 30.77 -0.77 -1.87
CA ALA A 298 30.31 0.60 -1.58
C ALA A 298 29.63 0.72 -0.21
N GLU A 299 29.77 1.90 0.42
CA GLU A 299 29.06 2.24 1.64
C GLU A 299 27.56 2.38 1.34
N ARG A 300 26.77 1.43 1.85
CA ARG A 300 25.35 1.29 1.51
C ARG A 300 24.51 2.34 2.23
N MET A 301 23.90 3.25 1.47
CA MET A 301 22.83 4.11 2.00
C MET A 301 21.55 3.28 2.22
N PRO A 302 21.05 3.18 3.48
CA PRO A 302 19.82 2.47 3.75
C PRO A 302 18.62 3.18 3.12
N VAL A 303 17.57 2.42 2.81
CA VAL A 303 16.28 2.98 2.41
C VAL A 303 15.68 3.73 3.59
N ASP A 304 15.39 5.02 3.38
CA ASP A 304 14.84 5.95 4.38
C ASP A 304 13.54 6.58 3.89
N ILE A 305 12.96 7.49 4.68
CA ILE A 305 11.64 8.10 4.42
C ILE A 305 11.56 8.88 3.10
N ASP A 306 12.70 9.21 2.49
CA ASP A 306 12.77 9.99 1.25
C ASP A 306 12.84 9.09 0.00
N VAL A 307 12.61 7.78 0.14
CA VAL A 307 12.54 6.82 -0.97
C VAL A 307 11.07 6.58 -1.36
N PRO A 308 10.51 7.33 -2.33
CA PRO A 308 9.10 7.21 -2.72
C PRO A 308 8.70 5.88 -3.38
N MET A 309 9.62 5.23 -4.09
CA MET A 309 9.37 4.04 -4.89
C MET A 309 10.50 3.03 -4.75
N MET A 310 10.12 1.76 -4.53
CA MET A 310 11.00 0.60 -4.65
C MET A 310 10.93 0.01 -6.07
N ILE A 311 12.03 -0.54 -6.55
CA ILE A 311 12.12 -1.29 -7.81
C ILE A 311 12.65 -2.69 -7.48
N SER A 312 11.97 -3.72 -7.99
CA SER A 312 12.31 -5.13 -7.82
C SER A 312 12.43 -5.79 -9.19
N TYR A 313 13.60 -6.35 -9.48
CA TYR A 313 13.89 -7.02 -10.75
C TYR A 313 14.49 -8.39 -10.47
N THR A 314 13.88 -9.45 -11.02
CA THR A 314 14.29 -10.85 -10.77
C THR A 314 15.20 -11.43 -11.86
N GLY A 315 15.76 -10.60 -12.74
CA GLY A 315 16.64 -11.07 -13.82
C GLY A 315 15.89 -11.69 -15.01
N SER A 316 16.67 -12.24 -15.95
CA SER A 316 16.21 -12.88 -17.20
C SER A 316 15.42 -14.18 -16.97
N ASP A 317 15.75 -14.91 -15.91
CA ASP A 317 15.21 -16.25 -15.61
C ASP A 317 14.26 -16.22 -14.40
N GLY A 318 13.86 -15.02 -13.97
CA GLY A 318 12.98 -14.79 -12.83
C GLY A 318 11.49 -14.95 -13.13
N ALA A 319 10.65 -14.42 -12.26
CA ALA A 319 9.20 -14.45 -12.47
C ALA A 319 8.80 -13.53 -13.63
N THR A 320 7.95 -14.03 -14.53
CA THR A 320 7.44 -13.23 -15.67
C THR A 320 6.34 -12.24 -15.25
N SER A 321 5.71 -12.46 -14.09
CA SER A 321 4.75 -11.57 -13.44
C SER A 321 4.70 -11.88 -11.95
N ALA A 322 4.70 -10.84 -11.12
CA ALA A 322 4.47 -10.91 -9.67
C ALA A 322 3.86 -9.58 -9.21
N VAL A 323 3.01 -9.63 -8.18
CA VAL A 323 2.55 -8.41 -7.48
C VAL A 323 3.50 -8.19 -6.30
N PRO A 324 4.34 -7.14 -6.31
CA PRO A 324 5.27 -6.90 -5.22
C PRO A 324 4.54 -6.35 -4.00
N LEU A 325 5.10 -6.59 -2.80
CA LEU A 325 4.68 -5.90 -1.60
C LEU A 325 5.17 -4.45 -1.61
N ILE A 326 4.35 -3.54 -1.10
CA ILE A 326 4.77 -2.17 -0.78
C ILE A 326 5.54 -2.25 0.54
N VAL A 327 6.84 -1.94 0.51
CA VAL A 327 7.71 -1.98 1.68
C VAL A 327 7.86 -0.55 2.22
N PRO A 328 7.32 -0.23 3.41
CA PRO A 328 7.48 1.07 4.04
C PRO A 328 8.97 1.38 4.25
N PRO A 329 9.38 2.66 4.16
CA PRO A 329 8.54 3.86 4.05
C PRO A 329 8.04 4.18 2.64
N SER A 330 8.48 3.46 1.61
CA SER A 330 8.01 3.63 0.23
C SER A 330 6.50 3.42 0.11
N GLN A 331 5.88 4.17 -0.80
CA GLN A 331 4.43 4.10 -1.08
C GLN A 331 4.09 3.26 -2.31
N SER A 332 5.12 2.78 -3.02
CA SER A 332 4.96 1.96 -4.21
C SER A 332 6.14 1.03 -4.44
N THR A 333 5.89 -0.10 -5.11
CA THR A 333 6.94 -1.00 -5.59
C THR A 333 6.65 -1.36 -7.05
N LEU A 334 7.60 -1.09 -7.94
CA LEU A 334 7.57 -1.55 -9.31
C LEU A 334 8.30 -2.88 -9.44
N PHE A 335 7.58 -3.93 -9.82
CA PHE A 335 8.16 -5.19 -10.25
C PHE A 335 8.42 -5.15 -11.76
N ILE A 336 9.62 -5.56 -12.16
CA ILE A 336 10.03 -5.74 -13.55
C ILE A 336 10.16 -7.24 -13.79
N GLY A 337 9.23 -7.82 -14.55
CA GLY A 337 9.18 -9.24 -14.85
C GLY A 337 10.24 -9.70 -15.86
N ALA A 338 10.58 -10.98 -15.77
CA ALA A 338 11.45 -11.65 -16.72
C ALA A 338 10.88 -11.62 -18.15
N PRO A 339 11.72 -11.60 -19.19
CA PRO A 339 11.30 -11.57 -20.59
C PRO A 339 10.51 -12.83 -21.01
N HIS A 340 9.30 -12.65 -21.55
CA HIS A 340 8.43 -13.74 -21.99
C HIS A 340 7.53 -13.32 -23.17
N ASN A 341 7.40 -14.16 -24.19
CA ASN A 341 6.55 -13.90 -25.38
C ASN A 341 6.75 -12.53 -26.05
N LYS A 342 8.01 -12.06 -26.16
CA LYS A 342 8.41 -10.73 -26.68
C LYS A 342 8.13 -9.53 -25.77
N GLU A 343 7.66 -9.76 -24.53
CA GLU A 343 7.31 -8.70 -23.58
C GLU A 343 7.94 -8.92 -22.19
N MET A 344 8.03 -7.88 -21.39
CA MET A 344 8.35 -7.92 -19.95
C MET A 344 7.20 -7.25 -19.21
N ASN A 345 6.60 -7.92 -18.22
CA ASN A 345 5.51 -7.30 -17.47
C ASN A 345 6.06 -6.33 -16.42
N LEU A 346 5.64 -5.07 -16.52
CA LEU A 346 5.80 -4.08 -15.45
C LEU A 346 4.56 -4.17 -14.55
N VAL A 347 4.75 -4.46 -13.26
CA VAL A 347 3.66 -4.51 -12.28
C VAL A 347 3.94 -3.52 -11.16
N LEU A 348 3.19 -2.42 -11.13
CA LEU A 348 3.26 -1.41 -10.08
C LEU A 348 2.27 -1.78 -8.97
N ALA A 349 2.75 -2.08 -7.76
CA ALA A 349 1.95 -2.00 -6.55
C ALA A 349 2.05 -0.59 -5.95
N PHE A 350 0.95 -0.03 -5.48
CA PHE A 350 0.87 1.34 -4.97
C PHE A 350 -0.15 1.49 -3.83
N ASN A 351 0.08 2.49 -2.96
CA ASN A 351 -0.87 2.86 -1.91
C ASN A 351 -2.07 3.60 -2.52
N HIS A 352 -3.24 2.96 -2.52
CA HIS A 352 -4.47 3.51 -3.10
C HIS A 352 -5.05 4.70 -2.29
N TYR A 353 -4.51 5.01 -1.11
CA TYR A 353 -4.80 6.28 -0.43
C TYR A 353 -4.10 7.49 -1.09
N LEU A 354 -3.06 7.28 -1.90
CA LEU A 354 -2.29 8.35 -2.56
C LEU A 354 -2.47 8.39 -4.08
N LEU A 355 -2.62 7.23 -4.73
CA LEU A 355 -2.64 7.09 -6.18
C LEU A 355 -3.85 6.27 -6.62
N ASN A 356 -4.48 6.63 -7.74
CA ASN A 356 -5.56 5.83 -8.31
C ASN A 356 -5.09 4.95 -9.49
N GLY A 357 -5.92 3.97 -9.88
CA GLY A 357 -5.58 3.01 -10.95
C GLY A 357 -5.37 3.61 -12.34
N VAL A 358 -5.94 4.79 -12.65
CA VAL A 358 -5.71 5.48 -13.94
C VAL A 358 -4.31 6.10 -13.94
N GLU A 359 -3.95 6.84 -12.89
CA GLU A 359 -2.61 7.43 -12.75
C GLU A 359 -1.52 6.35 -12.74
N ALA A 360 -1.77 5.20 -12.11
CA ALA A 360 -0.88 4.05 -12.13
C ALA A 360 -0.67 3.49 -13.55
N ALA A 361 -1.75 3.37 -14.35
CA ALA A 361 -1.68 2.91 -15.74
C ALA A 361 -1.04 3.94 -16.69
N GLU A 362 -1.22 5.23 -16.41
CA GLU A 362 -0.56 6.33 -17.11
C GLU A 362 0.94 6.35 -16.80
N PHE A 363 1.35 6.15 -15.55
CA PHE A 363 2.76 6.04 -15.16
C PHE A 363 3.46 4.86 -15.85
N LEU A 364 2.84 3.67 -15.84
CA LEU A 364 3.34 2.51 -16.59
C LEU A 364 3.39 2.78 -18.10
N THR A 365 2.52 3.64 -18.61
CA THR A 365 2.56 4.09 -20.01
C THR A 365 3.68 5.07 -20.28
N GLU A 366 3.99 5.96 -19.34
CA GLU A 366 5.08 6.91 -19.41
C GLU A 366 6.44 6.21 -19.38
N ILE A 367 6.65 5.18 -18.54
CA ILE A 367 7.89 4.37 -18.57
C ILE A 367 8.14 3.84 -19.99
N ALA A 368 7.13 3.29 -20.64
CA ALA A 368 7.25 2.80 -22.02
C ALA A 368 7.43 3.93 -23.07
N ALA A 369 7.06 5.17 -22.75
CA ALA A 369 7.34 6.34 -23.58
C ALA A 369 8.80 6.80 -23.41
N GLU A 370 9.31 6.86 -22.18
CA GLU A 370 10.70 7.21 -21.86
C GLU A 370 11.69 6.17 -22.44
N VAL A 371 11.39 4.87 -22.37
CA VAL A 371 12.20 3.83 -23.09
C VAL A 371 12.18 4.06 -24.61
N ARG A 372 11.04 4.50 -25.19
CA ARG A 372 10.98 4.83 -26.63
C ARG A 372 11.86 6.05 -26.96
N VAL A 373 11.93 7.06 -26.11
CA VAL A 373 12.85 8.20 -26.29
C VAL A 373 14.32 7.72 -26.33
N LEU A 374 14.69 6.76 -25.48
CA LEU A 374 16.02 6.15 -25.49
C LEU A 374 16.32 5.31 -26.75
N SER A 375 15.31 4.79 -27.44
CA SER A 375 15.46 4.04 -28.70
C SER A 375 15.84 4.89 -29.92
N GLY A 376 15.98 6.22 -29.74
CA GLY A 376 16.41 7.14 -30.78
C GLY A 376 15.29 7.57 -31.72
N PRO A 377 15.59 8.43 -32.71
CA PRO A 377 14.61 8.85 -33.71
C PRO A 377 14.22 7.66 -34.57
N GLN A 378 12.99 7.17 -34.39
CA GLN A 378 12.38 6.25 -35.34
C GLN A 378 12.34 6.94 -36.73
N SER A 379 12.62 6.17 -37.78
CA SER A 379 12.42 6.62 -39.16
C SER A 379 10.93 6.72 -39.47
N VAL A 380 10.26 7.75 -38.94
CA VAL A 380 8.85 8.09 -39.23
C VAL A 380 8.77 8.70 -40.63
N ALA A 381 9.02 7.85 -41.62
CA ALA A 381 8.90 8.19 -43.02
C ALA A 381 7.46 7.95 -43.49
N HIS A 382 6.49 8.76 -43.05
CA HIS A 382 5.42 9.25 -43.95
C HIS A 382 4.49 10.34 -43.34
N GLN A 383 4.37 11.43 -44.10
CA GLN A 383 3.15 12.20 -44.38
C GLN A 383 2.34 12.84 -43.23
N MET A 384 2.77 14.05 -42.83
CA MET A 384 1.79 15.14 -42.63
C MET A 384 1.60 15.92 -43.94
N GLU A 385 0.66 15.48 -44.78
CA GLU A 385 0.10 16.31 -45.86
C GLU A 385 -1.39 16.59 -45.64
N GLY A 386 -1.75 17.88 -45.70
CA GLY A 386 -3.13 18.34 -45.51
C GLY A 386 -4.04 17.98 -46.68
N GLN A 387 -4.78 16.88 -46.58
CA GLN A 387 -5.77 16.47 -47.58
C GLN A 387 -7.20 16.83 -47.14
N SER A 388 -7.59 18.08 -47.45
CA SER A 388 -8.99 18.53 -47.49
C SER A 388 -9.63 18.06 -48.80
N GLY A 389 -10.20 16.85 -48.84
CA GLY A 389 -10.89 16.35 -50.04
C GLY A 389 -11.20 14.85 -50.12
N LYS A 390 -10.66 14.01 -49.22
CA LYS A 390 -10.98 12.57 -49.18
C LYS A 390 -12.39 12.31 -48.60
N PRO A 391 -13.15 11.31 -49.09
CA PRO A 391 -14.41 10.87 -48.47
C PRO A 391 -14.23 10.52 -46.99
N VAL A 392 -15.30 10.64 -46.19
CA VAL A 392 -15.29 10.37 -44.74
C VAL A 392 -14.71 8.99 -44.41
N ALA A 393 -15.10 7.97 -45.17
CA ALA A 393 -14.55 6.61 -45.07
C ALA A 393 -13.02 6.57 -45.21
N GLY A 394 -12.46 7.29 -46.20
CA GLY A 394 -11.02 7.35 -46.43
C GLY A 394 -10.27 8.12 -45.32
N GLN A 395 -10.88 9.16 -44.76
CA GLN A 395 -10.30 9.90 -43.62
C GLN A 395 -10.27 9.05 -42.33
N LEU A 396 -11.35 8.29 -42.07
CA LEU A 396 -11.41 7.36 -40.94
C LEU A 396 -10.43 6.20 -41.12
N ARG A 397 -10.33 5.64 -42.32
CA ARG A 397 -9.39 4.55 -42.67
C ARG A 397 -7.93 4.93 -42.39
N THR A 398 -7.48 6.10 -42.86
CA THR A 398 -6.12 6.60 -42.56
C THR A 398 -5.93 6.79 -41.06
N LEU A 399 -6.87 7.48 -40.39
CA LEU A 399 -6.77 7.75 -38.96
C LEU A 399 -6.71 6.47 -38.10
N LEU A 400 -7.39 5.40 -38.50
CA LEU A 400 -7.33 4.10 -37.83
C LEU A 400 -6.03 3.33 -38.10
N ALA A 401 -5.47 3.42 -39.31
CA ALA A 401 -4.15 2.85 -39.61
C ALA A 401 -3.07 3.50 -38.74
N ASP A 402 -3.05 4.84 -38.70
CA ASP A 402 -2.12 5.63 -37.90
C ASP A 402 -2.27 5.33 -36.39
N PHE A 403 -3.51 5.31 -35.89
CA PHE A 403 -3.79 5.13 -34.46
C PHE A 403 -3.50 3.71 -33.94
N LEU A 404 -3.64 2.69 -34.80
CA LEU A 404 -3.36 1.29 -34.45
C LEU A 404 -1.93 0.86 -34.82
N ASN A 405 -1.13 1.74 -35.43
CA ASN A 405 0.23 1.47 -35.90
C ASN A 405 0.28 0.23 -36.83
N TRP A 406 -0.56 0.23 -37.87
CA TRP A 406 -0.62 -0.84 -38.86
C TRP A 406 0.20 -0.47 -40.11
N ASP A 407 1.19 -1.30 -40.47
CA ASP A 407 2.08 -1.07 -41.62
C ASP A 407 1.41 -1.34 -43.00
N GLU A 408 0.20 -1.93 -43.02
CA GLU A 408 -0.54 -2.26 -44.24
C GLU A 408 -1.81 -1.42 -44.40
N ASP A 409 -2.27 -1.28 -45.65
CA ASP A 409 -3.49 -0.58 -46.04
C ASP A 409 -4.75 -1.11 -45.32
N PHE A 410 -5.20 -0.43 -44.26
CA PHE A 410 -6.36 -0.80 -43.43
C PHE A 410 -7.60 -1.21 -44.26
N THR A 411 -7.85 -2.51 -44.41
CA THR A 411 -8.75 -3.01 -45.46
C THR A 411 -10.24 -2.77 -45.18
N GLU A 412 -11.09 -2.86 -46.21
CA GLU A 412 -12.56 -2.80 -46.04
C GLU A 412 -13.08 -3.93 -45.12
N SER A 413 -12.41 -5.09 -45.13
CA SER A 413 -12.68 -6.19 -44.19
C SER A 413 -12.42 -5.79 -42.74
N MET A 414 -11.39 -4.98 -42.47
CA MET A 414 -11.12 -4.43 -41.14
C MET A 414 -12.16 -3.37 -40.73
N MET A 415 -12.67 -2.57 -41.67
CA MET A 415 -13.72 -1.57 -41.40
C MET A 415 -15.04 -2.21 -40.92
N GLN A 416 -15.30 -3.47 -41.26
CA GLN A 416 -16.49 -4.23 -40.84
C GLN A 416 -16.33 -4.91 -39.46
N ARG A 417 -15.09 -5.06 -38.95
CA ARG A 417 -14.82 -5.69 -37.64
C ARG A 417 -15.34 -4.84 -36.49
N THR A 418 -15.60 -5.47 -35.34
CA THR A 418 -15.97 -4.68 -34.15
C THR A 418 -14.78 -3.90 -33.61
N TRP A 419 -15.03 -2.85 -32.83
CA TRP A 419 -13.97 -2.13 -32.13
C TRP A 419 -13.11 -3.04 -31.24
N ALA A 420 -13.72 -4.04 -30.59
CA ALA A 420 -13.01 -5.02 -29.79
C ALA A 420 -12.06 -5.91 -30.64
N ASP A 421 -12.51 -6.37 -31.81
CA ASP A 421 -11.67 -7.16 -32.75
C ASP A 421 -10.51 -6.35 -33.36
N LEU A 422 -10.63 -5.02 -33.34
CA LEU A 422 -9.59 -4.05 -33.72
C LEU A 422 -8.71 -3.64 -32.52
N GLY A 423 -8.92 -4.25 -31.35
CA GLY A 423 -8.16 -3.95 -30.14
C GLY A 423 -8.44 -2.57 -29.54
N ILE A 424 -9.57 -1.93 -29.86
CA ILE A 424 -10.01 -0.65 -29.28
C ILE A 424 -10.76 -0.91 -27.97
N ASP A 425 -10.06 -0.70 -26.86
CA ASP A 425 -10.61 -0.67 -25.50
C ASP A 425 -11.21 0.71 -25.14
N SER A 426 -11.76 0.84 -23.94
CA SER A 426 -12.38 2.09 -23.44
C SER A 426 -11.44 3.29 -23.42
N LEU A 427 -10.13 3.10 -23.17
CA LEU A 427 -9.16 4.21 -23.12
C LEU A 427 -8.76 4.63 -24.54
N LYS A 428 -8.56 3.65 -25.43
CA LYS A 428 -8.36 3.89 -26.85
C LYS A 428 -9.57 4.58 -27.47
N ALA A 429 -10.80 4.20 -27.12
CA ALA A 429 -12.02 4.86 -27.56
C ALA A 429 -12.10 6.34 -27.15
N VAL A 430 -11.59 6.72 -25.97
CA VAL A 430 -11.50 8.14 -25.55
C VAL A 430 -10.50 8.90 -26.44
N LYS A 431 -9.26 8.41 -26.56
CA LYS A 431 -8.21 9.06 -27.37
C LYS A 431 -8.60 9.13 -28.85
N LEU A 432 -9.24 8.08 -29.36
CA LEU A 432 -9.75 8.01 -30.73
C LEU A 432 -10.92 8.99 -30.93
N ALA A 433 -11.82 9.18 -29.96
CA ALA A 433 -12.86 10.20 -30.00
C ALA A 433 -12.28 11.63 -30.09
N GLU A 434 -11.20 11.92 -29.36
CA GLU A 434 -10.50 13.21 -29.40
C GLU A 434 -9.85 13.46 -30.77
N LEU A 435 -9.06 12.50 -31.27
CA LEU A 435 -8.43 12.58 -32.59
C LEU A 435 -9.46 12.73 -33.72
N MET A 436 -10.53 11.95 -33.68
CA MET A 436 -11.64 12.07 -34.61
C MET A 436 -12.37 13.42 -34.45
N SER A 437 -12.48 13.96 -33.25
CA SER A 437 -13.12 15.27 -33.03
C SER A 437 -12.35 16.40 -33.72
N VAL A 438 -11.01 16.35 -33.64
CA VAL A 438 -10.12 17.28 -34.36
C VAL A 438 -10.23 17.04 -35.87
N ARG A 439 -10.14 15.78 -36.32
CA ARG A 439 -10.12 15.43 -37.76
C ARG A 439 -11.41 15.81 -38.49
N PHE A 440 -12.56 15.54 -37.89
CA PHE A 440 -13.89 15.81 -38.45
C PHE A 440 -14.49 17.16 -37.99
N ARG A 441 -13.74 17.97 -37.24
CA ARG A 441 -14.14 19.30 -36.72
C ARG A 441 -15.51 19.30 -36.01
N ARG A 442 -15.81 18.22 -35.28
CA ARG A 442 -17.09 17.98 -34.60
C ARG A 442 -16.80 17.39 -33.24
N LYS A 443 -17.48 17.82 -32.17
CA LYS A 443 -17.29 17.20 -30.85
C LYS A 443 -17.89 15.79 -30.86
N LEU A 444 -17.05 14.77 -30.77
CA LEU A 444 -17.43 13.36 -30.75
C LEU A 444 -17.28 12.81 -29.32
N SER A 445 -18.28 12.06 -28.87
CA SER A 445 -18.26 11.41 -27.55
C SER A 445 -17.59 10.03 -27.64
N PRO A 446 -16.80 9.59 -26.63
CA PRO A 446 -16.33 8.21 -26.52
C PRO A 446 -17.49 7.18 -26.51
N THR A 447 -18.70 7.58 -26.12
CA THR A 447 -19.89 6.71 -26.18
C THR A 447 -20.34 6.37 -27.61
N LEU A 448 -19.80 7.03 -28.64
CA LEU A 448 -20.08 6.68 -30.05
C LEU A 448 -19.55 5.29 -30.42
N PHE A 449 -18.46 4.83 -29.79
CA PHE A 449 -17.90 3.48 -30.00
C PHE A 449 -18.84 2.38 -29.47
N TRP A 450 -19.69 2.70 -28.50
CA TRP A 450 -20.73 1.80 -28.00
C TRP A 450 -22.04 1.90 -28.79
N ARG A 451 -22.32 3.06 -29.41
CA ARG A 451 -23.50 3.26 -30.27
C ARG A 451 -23.31 2.70 -31.68
N TYR A 452 -22.10 2.75 -32.22
CA TYR A 452 -21.73 2.28 -33.55
C TYR A 452 -20.65 1.22 -33.38
N SER A 453 -21.02 -0.06 -33.49
CA SER A 453 -20.17 -1.19 -33.07
C SER A 453 -18.91 -1.45 -33.94
N SER A 454 -18.77 -0.77 -35.09
CA SER A 454 -17.67 -0.94 -36.05
C SER A 454 -17.33 0.39 -36.74
N PRO A 455 -16.12 0.54 -37.32
CA PRO A 455 -15.76 1.70 -38.13
C PRO A 455 -16.76 2.00 -39.24
N HIS A 456 -17.23 0.97 -39.96
CA HIS A 456 -18.17 1.11 -41.05
C HIS A 456 -19.50 1.75 -40.61
N ARG A 457 -20.07 1.31 -39.48
CA ARG A 457 -21.29 1.92 -38.91
C ARG A 457 -21.09 3.37 -38.45
N LEU A 458 -19.87 3.73 -38.05
CA LEU A 458 -19.55 5.08 -37.62
C LEU A 458 -19.40 6.04 -38.82
N ILE A 459 -19.07 5.56 -40.02
CA ILE A 459 -19.06 6.38 -41.25
C ILE A 459 -20.42 7.01 -41.49
N GLU A 460 -21.51 6.24 -41.43
CA GLU A 460 -22.87 6.74 -41.65
C GLU A 460 -23.21 7.94 -40.76
N TYR A 461 -22.77 7.93 -39.50
CA TYR A 461 -22.99 9.03 -38.55
C TYR A 461 -22.13 10.29 -38.84
N LEU A 462 -20.95 10.09 -39.42
CA LEU A 462 -20.02 11.16 -39.78
C LEU A 462 -20.38 11.83 -41.11
N ASP A 463 -20.94 11.07 -42.06
CA ASP A 463 -21.24 11.51 -43.43
C ASP A 463 -22.45 12.46 -43.53
N VAL A 464 -23.34 12.49 -42.53
CA VAL A 464 -24.54 13.38 -42.48
C VAL A 464 -24.20 14.86 -42.19
N SER A 465 -23.05 15.35 -42.65
CA SER A 465 -22.51 16.68 -42.30
C SER A 465 -22.27 17.60 -43.51
N ARG A 466 -23.19 17.58 -44.48
CA ARG A 466 -23.34 18.70 -45.45
C ARG A 466 -24.74 19.34 -45.46
N THR A 467 -25.57 19.00 -44.49
CA THR A 467 -26.82 19.71 -44.19
C THR A 467 -26.61 20.59 -42.97
N GLU A 468 -26.44 21.88 -43.23
CA GLU A 468 -26.73 22.90 -42.21
C GLU A 468 -28.20 22.78 -41.81
N VAL A 469 -28.44 22.26 -40.60
CA VAL A 469 -29.57 22.73 -39.82
C VAL A 469 -28.97 23.27 -38.54
N ALA A 470 -28.84 24.59 -38.49
CA ALA A 470 -28.59 25.32 -37.26
C ALA A 470 -29.58 24.83 -36.18
N GLU A 471 -29.18 24.82 -34.91
CA GLU A 471 -30.09 24.55 -33.81
C GLU A 471 -31.25 25.55 -33.82
N LYS A 472 -32.35 25.23 -34.51
CA LYS A 472 -33.67 25.76 -34.17
C LYS A 472 -34.06 25.12 -32.83
N LYS A 473 -33.54 25.72 -31.76
CA LYS A 473 -34.28 25.78 -30.50
C LYS A 473 -35.60 26.47 -30.82
N HIS A 474 -36.62 25.69 -31.11
CA HIS A 474 -37.99 26.17 -31.10
C HIS A 474 -38.24 26.79 -29.73
N SER A 475 -38.56 28.09 -29.69
CA SER A 475 -38.82 28.75 -28.42
C SER A 475 -40.12 28.22 -27.82
N LEU A 476 -40.37 28.55 -26.56
CA LEU A 476 -41.68 28.29 -25.95
C LEU A 476 -42.82 28.92 -26.78
N ASP A 477 -42.55 30.03 -27.46
CA ASP A 477 -43.52 30.73 -28.33
C ASP A 477 -43.80 29.96 -29.64
N ASP A 478 -42.79 29.30 -30.23
CA ASP A 478 -43.01 28.40 -31.38
C ASP A 478 -43.95 27.25 -30.98
N PHE A 479 -43.75 26.66 -29.80
CA PHE A 479 -44.62 25.61 -29.26
C PHE A 479 -46.03 26.14 -28.94
N ILE A 480 -46.15 27.30 -28.28
CA ILE A 480 -47.44 27.94 -27.98
C ILE A 480 -48.21 28.28 -29.27
N ASN A 481 -47.53 28.76 -30.31
CA ASN A 481 -48.16 29.05 -31.59
C ASN A 481 -48.57 27.77 -32.34
N ALA A 482 -47.76 26.70 -32.28
CA ALA A 482 -48.15 25.40 -32.82
C ALA A 482 -49.40 24.83 -32.12
N VAL A 483 -49.46 24.90 -30.78
CA VAL A 483 -50.62 24.45 -29.98
C VAL A 483 -51.88 25.27 -30.29
N ARG A 484 -51.75 26.58 -30.53
CA ARG A 484 -52.88 27.45 -30.95
C ARG A 484 -53.43 27.15 -32.34
N CYS A 485 -52.67 26.45 -33.19
CA CYS A 485 -53.08 26.06 -34.53
C CYS A 485 -53.65 24.63 -34.60
N LEU A 486 -53.75 23.91 -33.48
CA LEU A 486 -54.38 22.60 -33.43
C LEU A 486 -55.91 22.71 -33.57
N ASP A 487 -56.51 21.76 -34.27
CA ASP A 487 -57.96 21.58 -34.23
C ASP A 487 -58.42 21.01 -32.87
N GLY A 488 -59.74 21.03 -32.64
CA GLY A 488 -60.32 20.66 -31.35
C GLY A 488 -60.07 19.21 -30.94
N GLU A 489 -59.82 18.29 -31.89
CA GLU A 489 -59.60 16.88 -31.62
C GLU A 489 -58.12 16.62 -31.26
N ALA A 490 -57.20 17.25 -32.00
CA ALA A 490 -55.76 17.23 -31.70
C ALA A 490 -55.43 17.92 -30.37
N ALA A 491 -56.10 19.04 -30.04
CA ALA A 491 -55.93 19.72 -28.76
C ALA A 491 -56.35 18.85 -27.56
N LEU A 492 -57.48 18.14 -27.67
CA LEU A 492 -57.95 17.17 -26.68
C LEU A 492 -57.00 15.97 -26.52
N GLY A 493 -56.39 15.52 -27.62
CA GLY A 493 -55.34 14.47 -27.58
C GLY A 493 -54.10 14.92 -26.81
N LEU A 494 -53.62 16.15 -27.05
CA LEU A 494 -52.47 16.72 -26.34
C LEU A 494 -52.74 16.92 -24.85
N GLN A 495 -53.94 17.40 -24.49
CA GLN A 495 -54.34 17.58 -23.09
C GLN A 495 -54.32 16.24 -22.32
N ARG A 496 -54.86 15.17 -22.90
CA ARG A 496 -54.83 13.82 -22.28
C ARG A 496 -53.42 13.28 -22.09
N LEU A 497 -52.49 13.58 -23.00
CA LEU A 497 -51.08 13.21 -22.86
C LEU A 497 -50.40 13.95 -21.70
N ILE A 498 -50.69 15.23 -21.52
CA ILE A 498 -50.15 16.05 -20.43
C ILE A 498 -50.76 15.63 -19.08
N GLU A 499 -52.07 15.40 -19.02
CA GLU A 499 -52.78 14.99 -17.79
C GLU A 499 -52.49 13.54 -17.38
N GLY A 500 -52.23 12.64 -18.34
CA GLY A 500 -51.83 11.25 -18.09
C GLY A 500 -50.37 11.07 -17.66
N GLY A 501 -49.54 12.10 -17.79
CA GLY A 501 -48.10 12.06 -17.52
C GLY A 501 -47.73 12.17 -16.04
N LYS A 502 -48.08 11.18 -15.20
CA LYS A 502 -47.49 11.01 -13.86
C LYS A 502 -46.77 9.67 -13.71
N HIS A 503 -45.46 9.77 -13.47
CA HIS A 503 -44.49 8.72 -13.14
C HIS A 503 -44.08 7.77 -14.28
N GLY A 504 -42.83 7.93 -14.73
CA GLY A 504 -42.15 7.10 -15.72
C GLY A 504 -41.05 7.88 -16.44
#